data_AF-A0A8T6FDK5-F1
#
_entry.id   AF-A0A8T6FDK5-F1
#
_cell.length_a   1.000
_cell.length_b   1.000
_cell.length_c   1.000
_cell.angle_alpha   90.00
_cell.angle_beta   90.00
_cell.angle_gamma   90.00
#
_symmetry.space_group_name_H-M   'P 1'
#
loop_
_entity.id
_entity.type
_entity.pdbx_description
1 polymer ?
#
loop_
_entity_poly.entity_id
_entity_poly.type
_entity_poly.pdbx_seq_one_letter_code
_entity_poly.pdbx_strand_id
1 'polypeptide(L)'
;MENIVKLIEQTAVPGTVIPKPKARGDFIVKGWGRRRGERALVYKIPNHNDERKPYEKGITESEWVAAHNRLNEAGDVTREWFRCALTQCNAEGSCNFTTIGGVFELLGAARYAERGTYVKV
;
A
#
# COMPACT_ATOMS: atom_id res chain seq x y z
N MET A 1 15.41 10.36 11.65
CA MET A 1 14.62 9.79 10.53
C MET A 1 13.52 8.97 11.15
N GLU A 2 12.26 9.40 11.04
CA GLU A 2 11.14 8.59 11.52
C GLU A 2 11.08 7.30 10.70
N ASN A 3 10.91 6.18 11.39
CA ASN A 3 10.77 4.88 10.74
C ASN A 3 9.34 4.79 10.19
N ILE A 4 9.17 4.91 8.87
CA ILE A 4 7.86 4.85 8.19
C ILE A 4 7.03 3.64 8.62
N VAL A 5 7.66 2.50 8.91
CA VAL A 5 6.98 1.30 9.38
C VAL A 5 6.24 1.56 10.70
N LYS A 6 6.84 2.31 11.64
CA LYS A 6 6.21 2.66 12.91
C LYS A 6 5.02 3.59 12.73
N LEU A 7 5.11 4.54 11.79
CA LEU A 7 3.97 5.40 11.47
C LEU A 7 2.83 4.59 10.85
N ILE A 8 3.14 3.67 9.94
CA ILE A 8 2.15 2.75 9.37
C ILE A 8 1.51 1.89 10.46
N GLU A 9 2.27 1.37 11.43
CA GLU A 9 1.72 0.61 12.57
C GLU A 9 0.67 1.39 13.36
N GLN A 10 0.88 2.70 13.53
CA GLN A 10 0.01 3.57 14.32
C GLN A 10 -1.23 4.02 13.52
N THR A 11 -1.09 4.22 12.21
CA THR A 11 -2.16 4.75 11.36
C THR A 11 -2.99 3.66 10.69
N ALA A 12 -2.33 2.65 10.12
CA ALA A 12 -2.97 1.54 9.43
C ALA A 12 -3.22 0.37 10.39
N VAL A 13 -4.05 0.60 11.41
CA VAL A 13 -4.46 -0.43 12.37
C VAL A 13 -5.47 -1.42 11.73
N PRO A 14 -5.64 -2.64 12.28
CA PRO A 14 -6.65 -3.57 11.80
C PRO A 14 -8.05 -2.95 11.73
N GLY A 15 -8.73 -3.14 10.60
CA GLY A 15 -10.04 -2.54 10.32
C GLY A 15 -9.99 -1.21 9.57
N THR A 16 -8.82 -0.56 9.45
CA THR A 16 -8.69 0.68 8.68
C THR A 16 -9.01 0.45 7.19
N VAL A 17 -9.89 1.29 6.64
CA VAL A 17 -10.19 1.32 5.21
C VAL A 17 -9.09 2.10 4.47
N ILE A 18 -8.53 1.49 3.44
CA ILE A 18 -7.45 2.07 2.65
C ILE A 18 -8.05 2.88 1.50
N PRO A 19 -7.80 4.20 1.43
CA PRO A 19 -8.40 5.04 0.41
C PRO A 19 -7.89 4.64 -0.98
N LYS A 20 -8.84 4.34 -1.87
CA LYS A 20 -8.56 3.98 -3.26
C LYS A 20 -9.63 4.61 -4.16
N PRO A 21 -9.39 5.79 -4.74
CA PRO A 21 -10.42 6.61 -5.40
C PRO A 21 -11.23 5.91 -6.50
N LYS A 22 -10.68 4.86 -7.13
CA LYS A 22 -11.30 4.14 -8.25
C LYS A 22 -11.69 2.69 -7.93
N ALA A 23 -11.56 2.24 -6.68
CA ALA A 23 -11.90 0.87 -6.30
C ALA A 23 -13.42 0.69 -6.18
N ARG A 24 -13.93 -0.49 -6.57
CA ARG A 24 -15.36 -0.85 -6.47
C ARG A 24 -15.73 -1.49 -5.12
N GLY A 25 -14.93 -1.28 -4.08
CA GLY A 25 -15.15 -1.83 -2.75
C GLY A 25 -13.99 -1.56 -1.81
N ASP A 26 -14.19 -1.89 -0.53
CA ASP A 26 -13.27 -1.52 0.53
C ASP A 26 -12.08 -2.47 0.62
N PHE A 27 -10.89 -1.87 0.61
CA PHE A 27 -9.65 -2.55 0.94
C PHE A 27 -9.38 -2.28 2.40
N ILE A 28 -9.27 -3.34 3.21
CA ILE A 28 -9.28 -3.22 4.67
C ILE A 28 -7.98 -3.78 5.23
N VAL A 29 -7.33 -3.04 6.12
CA VAL A 29 -6.15 -3.54 6.82
C VAL A 29 -6.54 -4.72 7.71
N LYS A 30 -5.85 -5.85 7.54
CA LYS A 30 -5.96 -7.01 8.45
C LYS A 30 -5.01 -6.88 9.63
N GLY A 31 -3.83 -6.30 9.40
CA GLY A 31 -2.77 -6.12 10.39
C GLY A 31 -1.43 -6.63 9.89
N TRP A 32 -0.46 -6.68 10.78
CA TRP A 32 0.90 -7.15 10.47
C TRP A 32 0.98 -8.67 10.46
N GLY A 33 1.67 -9.21 9.46
CA GLY A 33 1.90 -10.64 9.28
C GLY A 33 3.19 -10.88 8.51
N ARG A 34 3.21 -11.92 7.68
CA ARG A 34 4.39 -12.30 6.90
C ARG A 34 4.06 -12.50 5.42
N ARG A 35 4.91 -11.97 4.53
CA ARG A 35 4.90 -12.19 3.08
C ARG A 35 6.34 -12.26 2.59
N ARG A 36 6.64 -13.13 1.63
CA ARG A 36 7.99 -13.26 1.03
C ARG A 36 9.12 -13.41 2.07
N GLY A 37 8.84 -14.08 3.19
CA GLY A 37 9.80 -14.28 4.27
C GLY A 37 9.99 -13.09 5.22
N GLU A 38 9.39 -11.94 4.92
CA GLU A 38 9.53 -10.68 5.65
C GLU A 38 8.22 -10.29 6.36
N ARG A 39 8.34 -9.47 7.40
CA ARG A 39 7.19 -8.83 8.04
C ARG A 39 6.49 -7.90 7.05
N ALA A 40 5.16 -7.93 7.04
CA ALA A 40 4.36 -7.23 6.03
C ALA A 40 3.03 -6.73 6.59
N LEU A 41 2.57 -5.57 6.10
CA LEU A 41 1.21 -5.11 6.32
C LEU A 41 0.28 -5.91 5.39
N VAL A 42 -0.61 -6.70 5.99
CA VAL A 42 -1.58 -7.52 5.26
C VAL A 42 -2.91 -6.79 5.19
N TYR A 43 -3.54 -6.82 4.03
CA TYR A 43 -4.85 -6.22 3.79
C TYR A 43 -5.78 -7.19 3.04
N LYS A 44 -7.08 -7.02 3.26
CA LYS A 44 -8.17 -7.72 2.60
C LYS A 44 -8.61 -6.96 1.36
N ILE A 45 -8.92 -7.72 0.32
CA ILE A 45 -9.41 -7.26 -0.98
C ILE A 45 -10.84 -7.76 -1.13
N PRO A 46 -11.79 -6.90 -1.53
CA PRO A 46 -13.17 -7.31 -1.71
C PRO A 46 -13.24 -8.38 -2.81
N ASN A 47 -13.96 -9.46 -2.54
CA ASN A 47 -14.24 -10.50 -3.51
C ASN A 47 -15.68 -10.33 -3.99
N HIS A 48 -15.86 -9.86 -5.23
CA HIS A 48 -17.18 -9.59 -5.79
C HIS A 48 -18.01 -10.85 -6.09
N ASN A 49 -17.39 -12.04 -6.06
CA ASN A 49 -18.09 -13.30 -6.24
C ASN A 49 -18.59 -13.89 -4.92
N ASP A 50 -17.89 -13.64 -3.81
CA ASP A 50 -18.25 -14.11 -2.47
C ASP A 50 -17.62 -13.20 -1.41
N GLU A 51 -18.42 -12.28 -0.87
CA GLU A 51 -17.99 -11.30 0.14
C GLU A 51 -17.48 -11.95 1.43
N ARG A 52 -17.86 -13.21 1.70
CA ARG A 52 -17.42 -13.95 2.89
C ARG A 52 -15.99 -14.46 2.75
N LYS A 53 -15.43 -14.43 1.54
CA LYS A 53 -14.09 -14.94 1.21
C LYS A 53 -13.23 -13.88 0.51
N PRO A 54 -12.86 -12.79 1.21
CA PRO A 54 -11.96 -11.77 0.65
C PRO A 54 -10.57 -12.36 0.40
N TYR A 55 -9.89 -11.87 -0.64
CA TYR A 55 -8.48 -12.21 -0.87
C TYR A 55 -7.58 -11.41 0.07
N GLU A 56 -6.37 -11.90 0.31
CA GLU A 56 -5.38 -11.19 1.13
C GLU A 56 -4.09 -10.98 0.36
N LYS A 57 -3.51 -9.80 0.50
CA LYS A 57 -2.17 -9.48 0.01
C LYS A 57 -1.40 -8.71 1.06
N GLY A 58 -0.08 -8.58 0.87
CA GLY A 58 0.70 -7.76 1.77
C GLY A 58 1.89 -7.06 1.13
N ILE A 59 2.28 -5.96 1.76
CA ILE A 59 3.43 -5.14 1.39
C ILE A 59 4.44 -5.24 2.53
N THR A 60 5.65 -5.65 2.21
CA THR A 60 6.69 -5.89 3.22
C THR A 60 7.29 -4.59 3.74
N GLU A 61 7.96 -4.64 4.89
CA GLU A 61 8.63 -3.46 5.46
C GLU A 61 9.63 -2.83 4.49
N SER A 62 10.46 -3.63 3.83
CA SER A 62 11.43 -3.16 2.83
C SER A 62 10.75 -2.48 1.66
N GLU A 63 9.59 -2.96 1.21
CA GLU A 63 8.80 -2.34 0.14
C GLU A 63 8.20 -1.00 0.58
N TRP A 64 7.73 -0.88 1.82
CA TRP A 64 7.27 0.39 2.40
C TRP A 64 8.39 1.41 2.51
N VAL A 65 9.56 0.98 3.00
CA VAL A 65 10.75 1.83 3.10
C VAL A 65 11.19 2.31 1.71
N ALA A 66 11.26 1.41 0.72
CA ALA A 66 11.63 1.76 -0.64
C ALA A 66 10.64 2.77 -1.28
N ALA A 67 9.34 2.56 -1.09
CA ALA A 67 8.30 3.49 -1.59
C ALA A 67 8.38 4.85 -0.90
N HIS A 68 8.63 4.89 0.40
CA HIS A 68 8.76 6.13 1.15
C HIS A 68 10.03 6.90 0.78
N ASN A 69 11.16 6.21 0.58
CA ASN A 69 12.39 6.82 0.10
C ASN A 69 12.17 7.43 -1.29
N ARG A 70 11.54 6.68 -2.21
CA ARG A 70 11.18 7.18 -3.53
C ARG A 70 10.30 8.44 -3.43
N LEU A 71 9.26 8.42 -2.61
CA LEU A 71 8.38 9.57 -2.40
C LEU A 71 9.15 10.80 -1.90
N ASN A 72 10.12 10.60 -1.00
CA ASN A 72 10.92 11.69 -0.43
C ASN A 72 11.98 12.23 -1.40
N GLU A 73 12.60 11.36 -2.20
CA GLU A 73 13.69 11.72 -3.11
C GLU A 73 13.17 12.33 -4.42
N ALA A 74 12.11 11.74 -4.98
CA ALA A 74 11.59 12.13 -6.29
C ALA A 74 10.29 12.94 -6.23
N GLY A 75 9.64 12.99 -5.07
CA GLY A 75 8.35 13.68 -4.89
C GLY A 75 7.14 12.90 -5.40
N ASP A 76 7.32 11.67 -5.91
CA ASP A 76 6.24 10.84 -6.43
C ASP A 76 6.44 9.34 -6.19
N VAL A 77 5.35 8.59 -6.32
CA VAL A 77 5.35 7.14 -6.50
C VAL A 77 4.47 6.84 -7.70
N THR A 78 5.09 6.47 -8.83
CA THR A 78 4.39 6.16 -10.08
C THR A 78 4.19 4.66 -10.28
N ARG A 79 3.22 4.30 -11.11
CA ARG A 79 2.90 2.91 -11.45
C ARG A 79 4.06 2.24 -12.20
N GLU A 80 4.75 3.00 -13.03
CA GLU A 80 5.93 2.61 -13.80
C GLU A 80 7.09 2.31 -12.85
N TRP A 81 7.40 3.24 -11.94
CA TRP A 81 8.43 3.03 -10.92
C TRP A 81 8.11 1.81 -10.06
N PHE A 82 6.86 1.69 -9.58
CA PHE A 82 6.43 0.56 -8.77
C PHE A 82 6.64 -0.78 -9.49
N ARG A 83 6.36 -0.85 -10.79
CA ARG A 83 6.55 -2.07 -11.60
C ARG A 83 8.02 -2.51 -11.65
N CYS A 84 8.92 -1.55 -11.75
CA CYS A 84 10.34 -1.80 -11.95
C CYS A 84 11.10 -1.97 -10.62
N ALA A 85 10.78 -1.17 -9.61
CA ALA A 85 11.48 -1.16 -8.34
C ALA A 85 10.94 -2.23 -7.36
N LEU A 86 9.62 -2.43 -7.32
CA LEU A 86 8.97 -3.35 -6.38
C LEU A 86 8.40 -4.57 -7.12
N THR A 87 9.26 -5.27 -7.85
CA THR A 87 8.87 -6.36 -8.77
C THR A 87 8.09 -7.48 -8.08
N GLN A 88 8.53 -7.92 -6.90
CA GLN A 88 7.87 -8.98 -6.14
C GLN A 88 6.51 -8.52 -5.58
N CYS A 89 6.44 -7.28 -5.07
CA CYS A 89 5.20 -6.65 -4.66
C CYS A 89 4.19 -6.56 -5.82
N ASN A 90 4.67 -6.15 -7.00
CA ASN A 90 3.87 -6.05 -8.21
C ASN A 90 3.40 -7.43 -8.70
N ALA A 91 4.23 -8.47 -8.57
CA ALA A 91 3.88 -9.84 -8.96
C ALA A 91 2.75 -10.42 -8.09
N GLU A 92 2.69 -10.09 -6.79
CA GLU A 92 1.55 -10.47 -5.94
C GLU A 92 0.27 -9.71 -6.36
N GLY A 93 0.40 -8.49 -6.85
CA GLY A 93 -0.63 -7.85 -7.66
C GLY A 93 -0.54 -6.35 -7.77
N SER A 94 -1.04 -5.83 -8.89
CA SER A 94 -1.07 -4.40 -9.21
C SER A 94 -1.85 -3.54 -8.20
N CYS A 95 -2.76 -4.12 -7.42
CA CYS A 95 -3.49 -3.42 -6.36
C CYS A 95 -2.60 -3.01 -5.17
N ASN A 96 -1.41 -3.60 -5.02
CA ASN A 96 -0.43 -3.17 -4.02
C ASN A 96 0.03 -1.72 -4.27
N PHE A 97 0.13 -1.29 -5.54
CA PHE A 97 0.46 0.10 -5.88
C PHE A 97 -0.53 1.10 -5.25
N THR A 98 -1.83 0.89 -5.45
CA THR A 98 -2.84 1.78 -4.87
C THR A 98 -3.00 1.60 -3.37
N THR A 99 -2.61 0.44 -2.81
CA THR A 99 -2.52 0.28 -1.35
C THR A 99 -1.39 1.14 -0.79
N ILE A 100 -0.22 1.16 -1.42
CA ILE A 100 0.91 2.00 -1.00
C ILE A 100 0.49 3.46 -0.98
N GLY A 101 -0.04 3.94 -2.10
CA GLY A 101 -0.53 5.31 -2.21
C GLY A 101 -1.61 5.62 -1.17
N GLY A 102 -2.62 4.75 -1.03
CA GLY A 102 -3.70 4.98 -0.06
C GLY A 102 -3.23 5.02 1.39
N VAL A 103 -2.26 4.19 1.79
CA VAL A 103 -1.68 4.28 3.14
C VAL A 103 -0.87 5.56 3.32
N PHE A 104 -0.14 6.00 2.29
CA PHE A 104 0.53 7.31 2.33
C PHE A 104 -0.47 8.49 2.39
N GLU A 105 -1.65 8.36 1.79
CA GLU A 105 -2.74 9.34 1.97
C GLU A 105 -3.23 9.37 3.42
N LEU A 106 -3.44 8.20 4.05
CA LEU A 106 -3.83 8.14 5.47
C LEU A 106 -2.78 8.77 6.40
N LEU A 107 -1.51 8.68 6.03
CA LEU A 107 -0.39 9.28 6.75
C LEU A 107 -0.23 10.78 6.48
N GLY A 108 -0.95 11.34 5.50
CA GLY A 108 -0.74 12.71 5.02
C GLY A 108 0.59 12.91 4.30
N ALA A 109 1.28 11.83 3.91
CA ALA A 109 2.59 11.87 3.24
C ALA A 109 2.47 12.05 1.71
N ALA A 110 1.37 11.56 1.14
CA ALA A 110 1.10 11.67 -0.29
C ALA A 110 -0.38 11.99 -0.54
N ARG A 111 -0.68 12.41 -1.77
CA ARG A 111 -2.04 12.55 -2.29
C ARG A 111 -2.15 11.91 -3.66
N TYR A 112 -3.30 11.33 -3.98
CA TYR A 112 -3.61 10.88 -5.33
C TYR A 112 -3.61 12.08 -6.28
N ALA A 113 -2.72 12.05 -7.28
CA ALA A 113 -2.67 13.08 -8.31
C ALA A 113 -3.52 12.68 -9.51
N GLU A 114 -3.21 11.51 -10.08
CA GLU A 114 -3.88 11.00 -11.27
C GLU A 114 -3.69 9.50 -11.43
N ARG A 115 -4.20 8.94 -12.54
CA ARG A 115 -4.11 7.49 -12.79
C ARG A 115 -2.64 7.07 -12.87
N GLY A 116 -2.21 6.31 -11.87
CA GLY A 116 -0.87 5.77 -11.82
C GLY A 116 0.13 6.64 -11.07
N THR A 117 -0.32 7.71 -10.38
CA THR A 117 0.60 8.65 -9.72
C THR A 117 0.04 9.11 -8.37
N TYR A 118 0.87 8.96 -7.34
CA TYR A 118 0.72 9.64 -6.05
C TYR A 118 1.90 10.60 -5.88
N VAL A 119 1.63 11.82 -5.41
CA VAL A 119 2.66 12.86 -5.20
C VAL A 119 2.79 13.20 -3.74
N LYS A 120 4.00 13.58 -3.31
CA LYS A 120 4.29 14.02 -1.96
C LYS A 120 3.48 15.28 -1.62
N VAL A 121 3.06 15.37 -0.36
CA VAL A 121 2.38 16.54 0.22
C VAL A 121 3.41 17.45 0.91
#